data_AF-A0A7S4QXD6-F1
#
_entry.id   AF-A0A7S4QXD6-F1
#
_cell.length_a   1.000
_cell.length_b   1.000
_cell.length_c   1.000
_cell.angle_alpha   90.00
_cell.angle_beta   90.00
_cell.angle_gamma   90.00
#
_symmetry.space_group_name_H-M   'P 1'
#
loop_
_entity.id
_entity.type
_entity.pdbx_description
1 polymer ?
#
loop_
_entity_poly.entity_id
_entity_poly.type
_entity_poly.pdbx_seq_one_letter_code
_entity_poly.pdbx_strand_id
1 'polypeptide(L)'
;RPFQPQQVTCVDEKNIFPNIVLPSSKVIRAVETSRGNGIYYEVVTSQVRQVVRNQFNCQEMTGAKLDTGSSCFGTHFEERFYYAESQSAIFAEEANYFSALTLAFFEDTGWYVPNYRAAKASPFGHGVGCDFVKDCIVNGNVPDYSKGFFCNKIRDNVSTGVRKNDYMCNPSLTHKALCDLRRGFPPPTDFQYFPEVGVGPSVVELEWCPVALDEVMSCQDPNMEQDNPTIPGEEFGPESRCFETTADAHGPMCLRSFCNERARTLDVTMNGNTLICDEDFKTLTFSLSQIFSGLLETTLYISIECPRLAAACPSLFCPSNCAGKGICNYEL
;
A
#
# COMPACT_ATOMS: atom_id res chain seq x y z
N ARG A 1 0.86 13.13 32.15
CA ARG A 1 1.17 14.35 31.38
C ARG A 1 1.55 15.46 32.36
N PRO A 2 2.81 15.90 32.40
CA PRO A 2 3.07 17.31 32.58
C PRO A 2 3.56 17.84 31.22
N PHE A 3 2.76 18.74 30.65
CA PHE A 3 3.21 19.60 29.59
C PHE A 3 4.29 20.51 30.18
N GLN A 4 5.49 20.51 29.59
CA GLN A 4 6.61 21.32 30.05
C GLN A 4 7.10 22.16 28.88
N PRO A 5 7.42 23.44 29.10
CA PRO A 5 8.13 24.23 28.09
C PRO A 5 9.45 23.54 27.75
N GLN A 6 9.68 23.33 26.46
CA GLN A 6 10.90 22.74 25.95
C GLN A 6 11.39 23.56 24.75
N GLN A 7 12.71 23.58 24.57
CA GLN A 7 13.31 24.01 23.32
C GLN A 7 13.11 22.90 22.30
N VAL A 8 12.63 23.27 21.12
CA VAL A 8 12.26 22.31 20.08
C VAL A 8 12.88 22.73 18.76
N THR A 9 13.51 21.76 18.09
CA THR A 9 13.95 21.89 16.70
C THR A 9 12.83 21.38 15.79
N CYS A 10 12.42 22.18 14.82
CA CYS A 10 11.44 21.74 13.83
C CYS A 10 12.05 20.81 12.78
N VAL A 11 11.20 20.09 12.04
CA VAL A 11 11.62 19.22 10.91
C VAL A 11 12.47 19.94 9.86
N ASP A 12 12.31 21.26 9.71
CA ASP A 12 13.13 22.07 8.78
C ASP A 12 14.55 22.39 9.30
N GLU A 13 14.87 21.98 10.52
CA GLU A 13 16.11 22.21 11.29
C GLU A 13 16.55 23.67 11.46
N LYS A 14 15.84 24.61 10.84
CA LYS A 14 16.16 26.04 10.84
C LYS A 14 15.42 26.75 11.95
N ASN A 15 14.20 26.32 12.24
CA ASN A 15 13.36 26.92 13.26
C ASN A 15 13.54 26.21 14.60
N ILE A 16 14.12 26.94 15.56
CA ILE A 16 14.23 26.50 16.95
C ILE A 16 13.33 27.39 17.80
N PHE A 17 12.30 26.80 18.40
CA PHE A 17 11.39 27.53 19.27
C PHE A 17 11.79 27.35 20.74
N PRO A 18 12.11 28.42 21.48
CA PRO A 18 12.67 28.30 22.83
C PRO A 18 11.67 27.92 23.92
N ASN A 19 10.35 27.88 23.65
CA ASN A 19 9.32 27.62 24.66
C ASN A 19 8.03 27.00 24.07
N ILE A 20 8.12 25.89 23.35
CA ILE A 20 6.90 25.15 22.97
C ILE A 20 6.50 24.21 24.10
N VAL A 21 5.21 24.22 24.42
CA VAL A 21 4.62 23.31 25.38
C VAL A 21 4.24 22.01 24.66
N LEU A 22 5.09 20.99 24.79
CA LEU A 22 4.88 19.69 24.15
C LEU A 22 4.48 18.59 25.13
N PRO A 23 3.81 17.53 24.65
CA PRO A 23 3.76 16.28 25.38
C PRO A 23 5.19 15.71 25.49
N SER A 24 5.44 14.91 26.53
CA SER A 24 6.76 14.33 26.78
C SER A 24 7.25 13.44 25.62
N SER A 25 8.55 13.15 25.57
CA SER A 25 9.18 12.21 24.64
C SER A 25 8.63 10.77 24.65
N LYS A 26 7.76 10.44 25.62
CA LYS A 26 6.99 9.19 25.67
C LYS A 26 5.70 9.22 24.82
N VAL A 27 5.39 10.36 24.19
CA VAL A 27 4.19 10.57 23.36
C VAL A 27 4.60 10.92 21.95
N ILE A 28 5.37 11.99 21.78
CA ILE A 28 5.95 12.42 20.50
C ILE A 28 7.46 12.49 20.67
N ARG A 29 8.22 11.94 19.73
CA ARG A 29 9.68 11.87 19.81
C ARG A 29 10.33 12.24 18.49
N ALA A 30 11.34 13.10 18.54
CA ALA A 30 12.19 13.40 17.39
C ALA A 30 13.13 12.22 17.09
N VAL A 31 13.32 11.92 15.81
CA VAL A 31 14.19 10.86 15.30
C VAL A 31 15.00 11.42 14.13
N GLU A 32 16.30 11.13 14.11
CA GLU A 32 17.17 11.50 13.00
C GLU A 32 16.87 10.62 11.78
N THR A 33 16.83 11.23 10.59
CA THR A 33 16.66 10.48 9.35
C THR A 33 17.90 9.66 9.03
N SER A 34 17.70 8.47 8.46
CA SER A 34 18.81 7.66 7.94
C SER A 34 19.33 8.16 6.59
N ARG A 35 18.63 9.09 5.94
CA ARG A 35 18.89 9.56 4.57
C ARG A 35 19.45 10.98 4.48
N GLY A 36 20.27 11.39 5.44
CA GLY A 36 20.94 12.71 5.40
C GLY A 36 20.86 13.43 6.74
N ASN A 37 21.01 14.76 6.70
CA ASN A 37 20.79 15.62 7.86
C ASN A 37 19.31 16.03 7.87
N GLY A 38 18.59 15.62 8.91
CA GLY A 38 17.16 15.85 9.05
C GLY A 38 16.59 15.18 10.30
N ILE A 39 15.49 15.71 10.81
CA ILE A 39 14.69 15.05 11.83
C ILE A 39 13.25 14.90 11.38
N TYR A 40 12.60 13.83 11.84
CA TYR A 40 11.16 13.67 11.81
C TYR A 40 10.64 13.37 13.20
N TYR A 41 9.32 13.41 13.38
CA TYR A 41 8.69 13.06 14.64
C TYR A 41 7.87 11.78 14.51
N GLU A 42 7.81 11.01 15.59
CA GLU A 42 6.96 9.83 15.71
C GLU A 42 5.99 9.99 16.88
N VAL A 43 4.78 9.46 16.72
CA VAL A 43 3.89 9.14 17.84
C VAL A 43 4.29 7.78 18.41
N VAL A 44 4.82 7.77 19.63
CA VAL A 44 5.45 6.59 20.28
C VAL A 44 4.64 6.00 21.43
N THR A 45 3.36 6.38 21.53
CA THR A 45 2.44 5.86 22.56
C THR A 45 2.21 4.36 22.39
N SER A 46 1.80 3.69 23.47
CA SER A 46 1.82 2.22 23.54
C SER A 46 0.94 1.54 22.50
N GLN A 47 -0.30 1.99 22.30
CA GLN A 47 -1.23 1.36 21.37
C GLN A 47 -0.81 1.66 19.94
N VAL A 48 -0.47 2.92 19.63
CA VAL A 48 0.04 3.33 18.32
C VAL A 48 1.25 2.49 17.93
N ARG A 49 2.26 2.40 18.82
CA ARG A 49 3.46 1.62 18.59
C ARG A 49 3.15 0.14 18.33
N GLN A 50 2.26 -0.48 19.11
CA GLN A 50 1.95 -1.89 18.89
C GLN A 50 1.17 -2.09 17.57
N VAL A 51 0.27 -1.18 17.22
CA VAL A 51 -0.47 -1.28 15.96
C VAL A 51 0.44 -1.14 14.75
N VAL A 52 1.40 -0.21 14.72
CA VAL A 52 2.32 -0.10 13.57
C VAL A 52 3.25 -1.32 13.46
N ARG A 53 3.72 -1.85 14.59
CA ARG A 53 4.51 -3.09 14.61
C ARG A 53 3.74 -4.26 14.03
N ASN A 54 2.46 -4.33 14.36
CA ASN A 54 1.53 -5.32 13.85
C ASN A 54 1.28 -5.12 12.36
N GLN A 55 0.93 -3.90 11.94
CA GLN A 55 0.66 -3.55 10.53
C GLN A 55 1.78 -4.06 9.62
N PHE A 56 3.04 -3.77 9.92
CA PHE A 56 4.16 -4.15 9.05
C PHE A 56 4.84 -5.46 9.43
N ASN A 57 4.35 -6.20 10.44
CA ASN A 57 5.09 -7.32 11.04
C ASN A 57 6.54 -6.96 11.42
N CYS A 58 6.74 -5.79 12.03
CA CYS A 58 8.05 -5.27 12.39
C CYS A 58 8.10 -4.79 13.83
N GLN A 59 8.54 -5.65 14.76
CA GLN A 59 8.60 -5.32 16.18
C GLN A 59 9.69 -4.30 16.56
N GLU A 60 10.59 -3.98 15.62
CA GLU A 60 11.62 -2.95 15.79
C GLU A 60 11.06 -1.53 15.70
N MET A 61 9.90 -1.35 15.06
CA MET A 61 9.27 -0.03 14.93
C MET A 61 9.00 0.59 16.30
N THR A 62 9.29 1.89 16.41
CA THR A 62 9.21 2.61 17.67
C THR A 62 7.98 3.49 17.82
N GLY A 63 7.32 3.83 16.72
CA GLY A 63 6.10 4.62 16.68
C GLY A 63 5.59 4.83 15.26
N ALA A 64 4.52 5.61 15.13
CA ALA A 64 4.02 6.04 13.83
C ALA A 64 4.70 7.35 13.43
N LYS A 65 5.47 7.32 12.34
CA LYS A 65 6.10 8.52 11.74
C LYS A 65 5.04 9.53 11.30
N LEU A 66 5.31 10.79 11.55
CA LEU A 66 4.53 11.93 11.06
C LEU A 66 5.20 12.52 9.81
N ASP A 67 4.37 13.15 8.96
CA ASP A 67 4.82 13.85 7.76
C ASP A 67 5.81 14.99 8.09
N THR A 68 6.75 15.27 7.20
CA THR A 68 7.70 16.40 7.33
C THR A 68 7.27 17.59 6.50
N GLY A 69 5.96 17.84 6.43
CA GLY A 69 5.35 18.93 5.67
C GLY A 69 5.68 20.32 6.23
N SER A 70 4.79 21.30 6.03
CA SER A 70 5.04 22.70 6.42
C SER A 70 4.98 22.99 7.94
N SER A 71 4.73 21.98 8.77
CA SER A 71 4.57 22.15 10.21
C SER A 71 5.82 21.70 10.98
N CYS A 72 6.00 22.21 12.20
CA CYS A 72 7.21 21.93 13.00
C CYS A 72 7.39 20.43 13.35
N PHE A 73 6.30 19.67 13.44
CA PHE A 73 6.27 18.27 13.91
C PHE A 73 5.68 17.27 12.90
N GLY A 74 4.92 17.76 11.93
CA GLY A 74 3.95 16.97 11.18
C GLY A 74 2.53 17.11 11.73
N THR A 75 1.55 17.03 10.83
CA THR A 75 0.11 17.07 11.14
C THR A 75 -0.64 15.82 10.67
N HIS A 76 0.01 14.97 9.89
CA HIS A 76 -0.53 13.72 9.35
C HIS A 76 0.42 12.55 9.60
N PHE A 77 -0.09 11.32 9.46
CA PHE A 77 0.78 10.15 9.41
C PHE A 77 1.53 10.09 8.09
N GLU A 78 2.81 9.74 8.15
CA GLU A 78 3.71 9.65 6.99
C GLU A 78 3.13 8.78 5.86
N GLU A 79 2.87 9.42 4.73
CA GLU A 79 2.22 8.84 3.57
C GLU A 79 3.00 7.65 3.03
N ARG A 80 4.34 7.71 3.04
CA ARG A 80 5.21 6.59 2.60
C ARG A 80 4.87 5.27 3.28
N PHE A 81 4.42 5.30 4.52
CA PHE A 81 4.04 4.10 5.28
C PHE A 81 2.53 3.93 5.40
N TYR A 82 1.80 5.04 5.43
CA TYR A 82 0.39 5.08 5.79
C TYR A 82 -0.48 5.68 4.69
N TYR A 83 -0.10 5.52 3.42
CA TYR A 83 -0.84 6.01 2.25
C TYR A 83 -2.36 5.79 2.36
N ALA A 84 -2.78 4.60 2.77
CA ALA A 84 -4.19 4.24 2.87
C ALA A 84 -4.90 4.83 4.10
N GLU A 85 -4.20 5.47 5.04
CA GLU A 85 -4.82 6.05 6.24
C GLU A 85 -5.65 7.29 5.92
N SER A 86 -6.83 7.34 6.53
CA SER A 86 -7.68 8.53 6.59
C SER A 86 -7.02 9.76 7.23
N GLN A 87 -5.91 9.58 7.94
CA GLN A 87 -5.15 10.63 8.63
C GLN A 87 -3.79 10.89 7.96
N SER A 88 -3.59 10.40 6.73
CA SER A 88 -2.50 10.85 5.86
C SER A 88 -2.94 12.11 5.08
N ALA A 89 -1.99 12.90 4.57
CA ALA A 89 -2.25 14.18 3.89
C ALA A 89 -2.70 14.00 2.42
N ILE A 90 -2.72 12.78 1.90
CA ILE A 90 -3.19 12.47 0.55
C ILE A 90 -4.67 12.10 0.62
N PHE A 91 -5.48 12.76 -0.21
CA PHE A 91 -6.85 12.35 -0.46
C PHE A 91 -6.90 11.51 -1.73
N ALA A 92 -7.06 10.19 -1.60
CA ALA A 92 -7.53 9.31 -2.66
C ALA A 92 -8.74 8.53 -2.14
N GLU A 93 -9.78 8.35 -2.96
CA GLU A 93 -11.05 7.74 -2.52
C GLU A 93 -10.83 6.30 -2.02
N GLU A 94 -9.82 5.62 -2.59
CA GLU A 94 -9.39 4.27 -2.31
C GLU A 94 -8.39 4.19 -1.15
N ALA A 95 -7.96 5.33 -0.60
CA ALA A 95 -6.92 5.47 0.41
C ALA A 95 -7.43 6.22 1.65
N ASN A 96 -8.63 5.87 2.12
CA ASN A 96 -9.29 6.52 3.25
C ASN A 96 -9.76 5.50 4.29
N TYR A 97 -8.81 4.74 4.82
CA TYR A 97 -9.05 3.71 5.83
C TYR A 97 -9.04 4.35 7.21
N PHE A 98 -10.16 4.21 7.92
CA PHE A 98 -10.19 4.42 9.36
C PHE A 98 -9.66 3.14 10.04
N SER A 99 -8.33 2.99 10.03
CA SER A 99 -7.69 1.75 10.46
C SER A 99 -7.48 1.67 11.97
N ALA A 100 -6.98 0.52 12.43
CA ALA A 100 -6.56 0.33 13.81
C ALA A 100 -5.53 1.37 14.28
N LEU A 101 -4.72 1.96 13.39
CA LEU A 101 -3.73 2.98 13.75
C LEU A 101 -4.42 4.28 14.19
N THR A 102 -5.36 4.78 13.38
CA THR A 102 -6.17 5.96 13.74
C THR A 102 -6.97 5.72 15.02
N LEU A 103 -7.55 4.52 15.20
CA LEU A 103 -8.21 4.16 16.46
C LEU A 103 -7.28 4.13 17.67
N ALA A 104 -6.07 3.59 17.51
CA ALA A 104 -5.05 3.54 18.55
C ALA A 104 -4.57 4.92 18.96
N PHE A 105 -4.40 5.82 17.98
CA PHE A 105 -4.10 7.21 18.25
C PHE A 105 -5.19 7.85 19.12
N PHE A 106 -6.47 7.66 18.76
CA PHE A 106 -7.59 8.16 19.54
C PHE A 106 -7.68 7.54 20.95
N GLU A 107 -7.44 6.23 21.12
CA GLU A 107 -7.37 5.58 22.43
C GLU A 107 -6.25 6.19 23.29
N ASP A 108 -5.04 6.32 22.74
CA ASP A 108 -3.86 6.83 23.45
C ASP A 108 -3.98 8.34 23.79
N THR A 109 -4.83 9.10 23.09
CA THR A 109 -5.16 10.48 23.50
C THR A 109 -5.90 10.54 24.84
N GLY A 110 -6.58 9.45 25.22
CA GLY A 110 -7.43 9.34 26.40
C GLY A 110 -8.80 10.00 26.27
N TRP A 111 -9.16 10.52 25.09
CA TRP A 111 -10.46 11.16 24.84
C TRP A 111 -11.53 10.19 24.35
N TYR A 112 -11.12 9.05 23.81
CA TYR A 112 -12.03 8.12 23.15
C TYR A 112 -11.81 6.68 23.63
N VAL A 113 -12.87 5.89 23.54
CA VAL A 113 -12.83 4.43 23.70
C VAL A 113 -13.26 3.83 22.35
N PRO A 114 -12.30 3.44 21.49
CA PRO A 114 -12.63 3.01 20.14
C PRO A 114 -13.19 1.58 20.08
N ASN A 115 -14.05 1.34 19.09
CA ASN A 115 -14.46 -0.01 18.71
C ASN A 115 -13.58 -0.52 17.55
N TYR A 116 -12.55 -1.30 17.87
CA TYR A 116 -11.63 -1.89 16.87
C TYR A 116 -12.29 -2.88 15.90
N ARG A 117 -13.51 -3.36 16.19
CA ARG A 117 -14.25 -4.20 15.23
C ARG A 117 -14.70 -3.43 13.99
N ALA A 118 -14.78 -2.09 14.09
CA ALA A 118 -15.10 -1.22 12.96
C ALA A 118 -13.86 -0.78 12.18
N ALA A 119 -12.65 -1.17 12.61
CA ALA A 119 -11.42 -0.83 11.92
C ALA A 119 -11.40 -1.48 10.53
N LYS A 120 -11.11 -0.69 9.50
CA LYS A 120 -10.75 -1.25 8.19
C LYS A 120 -9.28 -1.66 8.23
N ALA A 121 -8.94 -2.85 7.74
CA ALA A 121 -7.55 -3.25 7.63
C ALA A 121 -6.92 -2.55 6.40
N SER A 122 -5.86 -1.79 6.62
CA SER A 122 -5.08 -1.23 5.51
C SER A 122 -4.29 -2.36 4.84
N PRO A 123 -4.45 -2.60 3.52
CA PRO A 123 -3.65 -3.61 2.81
C PRO A 123 -2.20 -3.15 2.63
N PHE A 124 -1.94 -1.84 2.65
CA PHE A 124 -0.64 -1.26 2.35
C PHE A 124 0.42 -1.63 3.40
N GLY A 125 1.49 -2.29 2.96
CA GLY A 125 2.56 -2.76 3.83
C GLY A 125 2.15 -3.86 4.82
N HIS A 126 0.95 -4.46 4.70
CA HIS A 126 0.45 -5.37 5.73
C HIS A 126 1.27 -6.68 5.79
N GLY A 127 1.86 -6.97 6.95
CA GLY A 127 2.60 -8.21 7.19
C GLY A 127 3.96 -8.33 6.50
N VAL A 128 4.48 -7.28 5.88
CA VAL A 128 5.61 -7.35 4.94
C VAL A 128 6.97 -7.63 5.61
N GLY A 129 7.14 -7.21 6.87
CA GLY A 129 8.39 -7.28 7.62
C GLY A 129 9.15 -5.96 7.67
N CYS A 130 10.21 -5.93 8.48
CA CYS A 130 10.99 -4.71 8.74
C CYS A 130 11.73 -4.15 7.52
N ASP A 131 11.93 -4.92 6.46
CA ASP A 131 12.57 -4.39 5.25
C ASP A 131 11.69 -3.38 4.52
N PHE A 132 10.36 -3.40 4.72
CA PHE A 132 9.44 -2.44 4.12
C PHE A 132 9.68 -0.99 4.58
N VAL A 133 10.26 -0.81 5.76
CA VAL A 133 10.60 0.52 6.28
C VAL A 133 11.90 1.09 5.68
N LYS A 134 12.59 0.32 4.82
CA LYS A 134 13.73 0.77 4.01
C LYS A 134 13.24 1.41 2.70
N ASP A 135 14.18 1.63 1.78
CA ASP A 135 13.91 2.24 0.48
C ASP A 135 12.91 1.42 -0.33
N CYS A 136 11.89 2.08 -0.87
CA CYS A 136 10.84 1.44 -1.67
C CYS A 136 11.36 0.87 -3.00
N ILE A 137 12.37 1.52 -3.58
CA ILE A 137 12.99 1.19 -4.86
C ILE A 137 14.51 1.19 -4.66
N VAL A 138 15.19 0.17 -5.18
CA VAL A 138 16.65 0.03 -5.08
C VAL A 138 17.24 -0.06 -6.47
N ASN A 139 18.04 0.94 -6.86
CA ASN A 139 18.66 1.04 -8.19
C ASN A 139 17.63 0.88 -9.35
N GLY A 140 16.46 1.50 -9.22
CA GLY A 140 15.37 1.45 -10.20
C GLY A 140 14.53 0.16 -10.19
N ASN A 141 14.82 -0.79 -9.30
CA ASN A 141 14.08 -2.04 -9.19
C ASN A 141 13.18 -2.05 -7.95
N VAL A 142 12.01 -2.69 -8.07
CA VAL A 142 11.12 -2.97 -6.94
C VAL A 142 11.66 -4.20 -6.19
N PRO A 143 12.13 -4.07 -4.94
CA PRO A 143 12.55 -5.22 -4.14
C PRO A 143 11.37 -6.10 -3.74
N ASP A 144 11.62 -7.36 -3.35
CA ASP A 144 10.57 -8.33 -2.99
C ASP A 144 9.63 -7.84 -1.88
N TYR A 145 10.14 -7.10 -0.89
CA TYR A 145 9.32 -6.51 0.17
C TYR A 145 8.41 -5.39 -0.34
N SER A 146 8.78 -4.71 -1.43
CA SER A 146 8.01 -3.60 -2.03
C SER A 146 7.00 -4.06 -3.06
N LYS A 147 7.10 -5.31 -3.54
CA LYS A 147 6.24 -5.87 -4.59
C LYS A 147 4.77 -5.82 -4.16
N GLY A 148 3.93 -5.28 -5.03
CA GLY A 148 2.49 -5.06 -4.80
C GLY A 148 2.14 -3.73 -4.11
N PHE A 149 3.14 -2.94 -3.69
CA PHE A 149 2.92 -1.62 -3.07
C PHE A 149 3.51 -0.47 -3.88
N PHE A 150 4.69 -0.70 -4.48
CA PHE A 150 5.42 0.26 -5.29
C PHE A 150 5.63 -0.27 -6.71
N CYS A 151 5.93 0.63 -7.64
CA CYS A 151 6.06 0.31 -9.06
C CYS A 151 7.27 1.01 -9.68
N ASN A 152 7.78 0.51 -10.81
CA ASN A 152 8.96 1.09 -11.47
C ASN A 152 8.80 1.29 -12.98
N LYS A 153 7.56 1.26 -13.48
CA LYS A 153 7.27 1.38 -14.90
C LYS A 153 7.12 2.86 -15.29
N ILE A 154 8.09 3.39 -16.02
CA ILE A 154 8.07 4.80 -16.47
C ILE A 154 6.99 4.99 -17.54
N ARG A 155 6.17 6.03 -17.36
CA ARG A 155 5.08 6.39 -18.26
C ARG A 155 5.56 7.37 -19.33
N ASP A 156 6.04 6.84 -20.44
CA ASP A 156 6.66 7.63 -21.52
C ASP A 156 5.69 8.23 -22.54
N ASN A 157 4.47 7.69 -22.63
CA ASN A 157 3.57 7.91 -23.76
C ASN A 157 2.21 8.49 -23.36
N VAL A 158 2.17 9.76 -22.95
CA VAL A 158 0.88 10.46 -22.79
C VAL A 158 0.23 10.73 -24.17
N SER A 159 1.00 10.72 -25.25
CA SER A 159 0.57 11.14 -26.60
C SER A 159 0.12 10.02 -27.55
N THR A 160 0.52 8.75 -27.35
CA THR A 160 0.18 7.62 -28.24
C THR A 160 -0.87 6.66 -27.67
N GLY A 161 -1.43 6.99 -26.50
CA GLY A 161 -2.40 6.16 -25.79
C GLY A 161 -1.73 5.15 -24.86
N VAL A 162 -2.37 4.86 -23.73
CA VAL A 162 -1.88 3.90 -22.74
C VAL A 162 -2.15 2.49 -23.26
N ARG A 163 -1.12 1.63 -23.28
CA ARG A 163 -1.31 0.23 -23.68
C ARG A 163 -1.79 -0.58 -22.48
N LYS A 164 -2.60 -1.61 -22.73
CA LYS A 164 -3.14 -2.50 -21.68
C LYS A 164 -2.04 -3.17 -20.84
N ASN A 165 -0.89 -3.45 -21.45
CA ASN A 165 0.26 -4.01 -20.74
C ASN A 165 1.03 -2.98 -19.89
N ASP A 166 0.69 -1.70 -19.96
CA ASP A 166 1.21 -0.67 -19.07
C ASP A 166 0.43 -0.60 -17.75
N TYR A 167 -0.76 -1.21 -17.68
CA TYR A 167 -1.52 -1.36 -16.45
C TYR A 167 -0.85 -2.36 -15.49
N MET A 168 -1.11 -2.15 -14.21
CA MET A 168 -0.77 -2.99 -13.07
C MET A 168 -1.86 -2.84 -12.01
N CYS A 169 -1.83 -3.65 -10.96
CA CYS A 169 -2.76 -3.52 -9.84
C CYS A 169 -2.37 -2.36 -8.92
N ASN A 170 -3.36 -1.59 -8.48
CA ASN A 170 -3.15 -0.63 -7.40
C ASN A 170 -2.85 -1.40 -6.08
N PRO A 171 -2.24 -0.75 -5.07
CA PRO A 171 -1.87 -1.44 -3.82
C PRO A 171 -3.05 -2.05 -3.03
N SER A 172 -4.26 -1.52 -3.24
CA SER A 172 -5.49 -2.04 -2.62
C SER A 172 -6.07 -3.24 -3.38
N LEU A 173 -5.52 -3.60 -4.54
CA LEU A 173 -5.99 -4.63 -5.45
C LEU A 173 -7.44 -4.41 -5.91
N THR A 174 -7.93 -3.18 -5.91
CA THR A 174 -9.30 -2.83 -6.30
C THR A 174 -9.38 -2.25 -7.71
N HIS A 175 -8.25 -1.80 -8.25
CA HIS A 175 -8.18 -1.14 -9.56
C HIS A 175 -7.02 -1.67 -10.39
N LYS A 176 -7.22 -1.65 -11.71
CA LYS A 176 -6.12 -1.55 -12.65
C LYS A 176 -5.71 -0.09 -12.73
N ALA A 177 -4.41 0.17 -12.61
CA ALA A 177 -3.84 1.50 -12.54
C ALA A 177 -2.52 1.57 -13.33
N LEU A 178 -2.03 2.78 -13.52
CA LEU A 178 -0.70 3.06 -14.05
C LEU A 178 0.22 3.50 -12.92
N CYS A 179 1.51 3.20 -13.08
CA CYS A 179 2.53 3.69 -12.18
C CYS A 179 2.65 5.22 -12.28
N ASP A 180 2.58 5.90 -11.14
CA ASP A 180 2.91 7.32 -11.04
C ASP A 180 4.44 7.48 -11.11
N LEU A 181 5.00 7.36 -12.31
CA LEU A 181 6.43 7.50 -12.55
C LEU A 181 6.66 8.08 -13.93
N ARG A 182 7.29 9.25 -14.00
CA ARG A 182 7.40 10.02 -15.26
C ARG A 182 8.76 10.68 -15.38
N ARG A 183 9.19 10.93 -16.62
CA ARG A 183 10.34 11.80 -16.91
C ARG A 183 9.97 13.26 -16.70
N GLY A 184 10.94 14.07 -16.29
CA GLY A 184 10.77 15.49 -16.00
C GLY A 184 10.34 15.82 -14.58
N PHE A 185 10.35 14.83 -13.67
CA PHE A 185 10.00 14.97 -12.25
C PHE A 185 11.22 14.58 -11.39
N PRO A 186 12.27 15.42 -11.31
CA PRO A 186 13.50 15.08 -10.59
C PRO A 186 13.28 15.07 -9.06
N PRO A 187 13.53 13.94 -8.37
CA PRO A 187 13.57 13.91 -6.91
C PRO A 187 14.81 14.66 -6.35
N PRO A 188 14.75 15.16 -5.11
CA PRO A 188 15.93 15.56 -4.34
C PRO A 188 16.93 14.40 -4.23
N THR A 189 18.21 14.71 -4.01
CA THR A 189 19.31 13.74 -4.00
C THR A 189 19.05 12.52 -3.10
N ASP A 190 18.50 12.73 -1.91
CA ASP A 190 18.23 11.66 -0.93
C ASP A 190 17.03 10.75 -1.29
N PHE A 191 16.32 11.08 -2.37
CA PHE A 191 15.15 10.37 -2.88
C PHE A 191 15.33 9.95 -4.35
N GLN A 192 16.55 9.98 -4.88
CA GLN A 192 16.85 9.52 -6.24
C GLN A 192 16.99 7.99 -6.28
N TYR A 193 15.86 7.30 -6.47
CA TYR A 193 15.83 5.84 -6.52
C TYR A 193 16.25 5.22 -7.86
N PHE A 194 16.22 6.01 -8.93
CA PHE A 194 16.42 5.56 -10.31
C PHE A 194 17.79 6.02 -10.83
N PRO A 195 18.52 5.17 -11.59
CA PRO A 195 19.77 5.58 -12.24
C PRO A 195 19.57 6.71 -13.27
N GLU A 196 18.39 6.76 -13.89
CA GLU A 196 18.03 7.83 -14.83
C GLU A 196 17.66 9.11 -14.08
N VAL A 197 18.38 10.19 -14.35
CA VAL A 197 18.13 11.50 -13.74
C VAL A 197 16.81 12.08 -14.26
N GLY A 198 16.04 12.71 -13.37
CA GLY A 198 14.79 13.37 -13.75
C GLY A 198 13.59 12.43 -13.84
N VAL A 199 13.72 11.21 -13.34
CA VAL A 199 12.63 10.24 -13.22
C VAL A 199 12.11 10.22 -11.78
N GLY A 200 10.81 10.46 -11.61
CA GLY A 200 10.16 10.46 -10.30
C GLY A 200 8.63 10.47 -10.42
N PRO A 201 7.93 10.26 -9.29
CA PRO A 201 6.47 10.37 -9.22
C PRO A 201 6.00 11.83 -9.25
N SER A 202 4.70 12.01 -9.51
CA SER A 202 4.03 13.29 -9.32
C SER A 202 3.55 13.48 -7.87
N VAL A 203 3.26 12.39 -7.15
CA VAL A 203 2.96 12.39 -5.72
C VAL A 203 4.26 12.28 -4.93
N VAL A 204 4.69 13.39 -4.33
CA VAL A 204 6.00 13.52 -3.68
C VAL A 204 5.97 13.16 -2.20
N GLU A 205 4.79 13.23 -1.58
CA GLU A 205 4.51 13.00 -0.17
C GLU A 205 4.84 11.55 0.24
N LEU A 206 4.82 10.61 -0.70
CA LEU A 206 5.24 9.22 -0.51
C LEU A 206 6.77 9.05 -0.43
N GLU A 207 7.50 10.07 0.03
CA GLU A 207 8.96 10.15 -0.03
C GLU A 207 9.50 9.83 -1.44
N TRP A 208 8.82 10.36 -2.47
CA TRP A 208 9.09 10.11 -3.89
C TRP A 208 9.04 8.62 -4.31
N CYS A 209 8.41 7.77 -3.52
CA CYS A 209 8.20 6.37 -3.88
C CYS A 209 7.05 6.25 -4.89
N PRO A 210 7.31 5.76 -6.11
CA PRO A 210 6.27 5.58 -7.12
C PRO A 210 5.28 4.47 -6.73
N VAL A 211 4.00 4.78 -6.85
CA VAL A 211 2.87 3.89 -6.57
C VAL A 211 1.92 3.89 -7.76
N ALA A 212 1.21 2.79 -7.98
CA ALA A 212 0.20 2.68 -9.03
C ALA A 212 -1.09 3.43 -8.62
N LEU A 213 -1.09 4.76 -8.81
CA LEU A 213 -2.16 5.67 -8.38
C LEU A 213 -2.99 6.25 -9.52
N ASP A 214 -2.49 6.17 -10.76
CA ASP A 214 -3.23 6.64 -11.93
C ASP A 214 -4.27 5.57 -12.30
N GLU A 215 -5.38 5.52 -11.56
CA GLU A 215 -6.42 4.49 -11.70
C GLU A 215 -7.15 4.60 -13.04
N VAL A 216 -7.33 3.45 -13.70
CA VAL A 216 -7.90 3.35 -15.05
C VAL A 216 -9.23 2.62 -15.02
N MET A 217 -9.34 1.58 -14.19
CA MET A 217 -10.50 0.69 -14.20
C MET A 217 -10.71 0.06 -12.83
N SER A 218 -11.91 0.22 -12.28
CA SER A 218 -12.30 -0.45 -11.05
C SER A 218 -12.65 -1.90 -11.32
N CYS A 219 -12.03 -2.82 -10.58
CA CYS A 219 -12.48 -4.20 -10.55
C CYS A 219 -13.80 -4.35 -9.77
N GLN A 220 -14.16 -3.36 -8.95
CA GLN A 220 -15.33 -3.45 -8.07
C GLN A 220 -16.63 -2.93 -8.69
N ASP A 221 -16.54 -2.21 -9.81
CA ASP A 221 -17.70 -1.67 -10.52
C ASP A 221 -18.23 -2.67 -11.57
N PRO A 222 -19.42 -3.25 -11.37
CA PRO A 222 -20.00 -4.20 -12.32
C PRO A 222 -20.30 -3.59 -13.71
N ASN A 223 -20.35 -2.25 -13.84
CA ASN A 223 -20.58 -1.61 -15.14
C ASN A 223 -19.34 -1.68 -16.04
N MET A 224 -18.15 -1.89 -15.48
CA MET A 224 -16.89 -1.98 -16.24
C MET A 224 -16.84 -3.18 -17.19
N GLU A 225 -17.64 -4.22 -16.90
CA GLU A 225 -17.77 -5.41 -17.75
C GLU A 225 -18.34 -5.09 -19.14
N GLN A 226 -19.23 -4.09 -19.25
CA GLN A 226 -19.88 -3.73 -20.52
C GLN A 226 -18.99 -2.86 -21.42
N ASP A 227 -18.15 -2.01 -20.82
CA ASP A 227 -17.40 -1.00 -21.56
C ASP A 227 -15.98 -1.46 -21.94
N ASN A 228 -15.37 -2.42 -21.22
CA ASN A 228 -13.97 -2.82 -21.43
C ASN A 228 -13.59 -4.26 -20.98
N PRO A 229 -14.27 -5.34 -21.42
CA PRO A 229 -13.77 -6.69 -21.14
C PRO A 229 -12.46 -6.89 -21.90
N THR A 230 -11.34 -6.84 -21.17
CA THR A 230 -10.01 -6.72 -21.77
C THR A 230 -9.42 -8.09 -22.03
N ILE A 231 -9.71 -9.05 -21.14
CA ILE A 231 -9.20 -10.42 -21.17
C ILE A 231 -10.37 -11.39 -20.93
N PRO A 232 -10.52 -12.46 -21.71
CA PRO A 232 -11.54 -13.48 -21.44
C PRO A 232 -11.39 -14.09 -20.05
N GLY A 233 -12.50 -14.20 -19.31
CA GLY A 233 -12.53 -14.73 -17.94
C GLY A 233 -12.41 -13.67 -16.83
N GLU A 234 -12.34 -12.39 -17.17
CA GLU A 234 -12.48 -11.33 -16.16
C GLU A 234 -13.89 -11.25 -15.59
N GLU A 235 -13.99 -10.95 -14.31
CA GLU A 235 -15.24 -10.70 -13.59
C GLU A 235 -15.13 -9.38 -12.83
N PHE A 236 -16.13 -8.51 -12.97
CA PHE A 236 -16.21 -7.23 -12.29
C PHE A 236 -17.35 -7.21 -11.29
N GLY A 237 -17.13 -6.57 -10.14
CA GLY A 237 -18.15 -6.43 -9.11
C GLY A 237 -17.57 -6.38 -7.70
N PRO A 238 -18.40 -6.21 -6.67
CA PRO A 238 -17.95 -5.88 -5.31
C PRO A 238 -16.95 -6.87 -4.68
N GLU A 239 -16.92 -8.12 -5.15
CA GLU A 239 -16.02 -9.18 -4.67
C GLU A 239 -14.80 -9.41 -5.57
N SER A 240 -14.67 -8.62 -6.64
CA SER A 240 -13.56 -8.73 -7.59
C SER A 240 -12.36 -7.90 -7.14
N ARG A 241 -11.18 -8.46 -7.38
CA ARG A 241 -9.88 -7.86 -7.12
C ARG A 241 -9.00 -7.96 -8.35
N CYS A 242 -8.00 -7.09 -8.41
CA CYS A 242 -6.99 -7.07 -9.44
C CYS A 242 -5.90 -8.12 -9.14
N PHE A 243 -5.54 -8.89 -10.17
CA PHE A 243 -4.46 -9.87 -10.15
C PHE A 243 -3.48 -9.59 -11.29
N GLU A 244 -2.19 -9.59 -10.99
CA GLU A 244 -1.15 -9.47 -12.01
C GLU A 244 -1.13 -10.71 -12.90
N THR A 245 -0.84 -10.54 -14.19
CA THR A 245 -0.63 -11.66 -15.11
C THR A 245 0.85 -11.82 -15.44
N THR A 246 1.32 -13.05 -15.59
CA THR A 246 2.75 -13.31 -15.86
C THR A 246 3.12 -13.17 -17.34
N ALA A 247 2.15 -12.89 -18.21
CA ALA A 247 2.36 -12.70 -19.65
C ALA A 247 2.13 -11.23 -20.00
N ASP A 248 3.21 -10.51 -20.29
CA ASP A 248 3.27 -9.07 -20.61
C ASP A 248 2.32 -8.58 -21.71
N ALA A 249 1.61 -9.47 -22.42
CA ALA A 249 0.74 -9.09 -23.52
C ALA A 249 -0.63 -8.56 -23.07
N HIS A 250 -1.08 -8.88 -21.85
CA HIS A 250 -2.49 -8.68 -21.48
C HIS A 250 -2.72 -7.65 -20.35
N GLY A 251 -1.72 -7.40 -19.51
CA GLY A 251 -1.90 -6.59 -18.29
C GLY A 251 -2.68 -7.37 -17.21
N PRO A 252 -3.00 -6.73 -16.07
CA PRO A 252 -3.69 -7.38 -14.96
C PRO A 252 -5.15 -7.71 -15.28
N MET A 253 -5.71 -8.65 -14.52
CA MET A 253 -7.09 -9.14 -14.62
C MET A 253 -7.90 -8.80 -13.38
N CYS A 254 -9.17 -8.47 -13.56
CA CYS A 254 -10.15 -8.43 -12.48
C CYS A 254 -10.78 -9.81 -12.31
N LEU A 255 -10.65 -10.42 -11.13
CA LEU A 255 -11.18 -11.74 -10.82
C LEU A 255 -11.90 -11.71 -9.48
N ARG A 256 -13.01 -12.42 -9.38
CA ARG A 256 -13.73 -12.61 -8.13
C ARG A 256 -12.86 -13.40 -7.16
N SER A 257 -12.73 -12.93 -5.93
CA SER A 257 -11.91 -13.62 -4.93
C SER A 257 -12.45 -13.46 -3.51
N PHE A 258 -12.20 -14.45 -2.66
CA PHE A 258 -12.68 -14.45 -1.27
C PHE A 258 -11.63 -15.02 -0.32
N CYS A 259 -11.55 -14.43 0.87
CA CYS A 259 -10.66 -14.89 1.93
C CYS A 259 -11.31 -16.06 2.67
N ASN A 260 -10.74 -17.25 2.56
CA ASN A 260 -11.23 -18.45 3.22
C ASN A 260 -10.58 -18.58 4.61
N GLU A 261 -11.28 -18.13 5.64
CA GLU A 261 -10.78 -18.12 7.01
C GLU A 261 -10.43 -19.51 7.55
N ARG A 262 -11.16 -20.55 7.12
CA ARG A 262 -10.95 -21.92 7.60
C ARG A 262 -9.71 -22.55 6.97
N ALA A 263 -9.52 -22.36 5.67
CA ALA A 263 -8.37 -22.89 4.95
C ALA A 263 -7.13 -21.98 5.06
N ARG A 264 -7.31 -20.72 5.50
CA ARG A 264 -6.31 -19.64 5.49
C ARG A 264 -5.78 -19.36 4.07
N THR A 265 -6.66 -19.37 3.09
CA THR A 265 -6.33 -19.16 1.67
C THR A 265 -7.08 -17.97 1.09
N LEU A 266 -6.58 -17.46 -0.04
CA LEU A 266 -7.33 -16.60 -0.95
C LEU A 266 -7.85 -17.48 -2.10
N ASP A 267 -9.16 -17.66 -2.17
CA ASP A 267 -9.80 -18.46 -3.19
C ASP A 267 -10.21 -17.54 -4.35
N VAL A 268 -9.77 -17.86 -5.57
CA VAL A 268 -9.96 -17.05 -6.77
C VAL A 268 -10.89 -17.79 -7.72
N THR A 269 -12.01 -17.17 -8.08
CA THR A 269 -12.99 -17.74 -9.01
C THR A 269 -12.73 -17.23 -10.41
N MET A 270 -12.80 -18.13 -11.38
CA MET A 270 -12.65 -17.79 -12.78
C MET A 270 -13.31 -18.85 -13.66
N ASN A 271 -14.23 -18.42 -14.52
CA ASN A 271 -15.04 -19.31 -15.36
C ASN A 271 -15.71 -20.44 -14.57
N GLY A 272 -16.16 -20.14 -13.35
CA GLY A 272 -16.80 -21.10 -12.46
C GLY A 272 -15.88 -22.11 -11.76
N ASN A 273 -14.57 -22.07 -12.02
CA ASN A 273 -13.57 -22.86 -11.27
C ASN A 273 -12.95 -22.02 -10.15
N THR A 274 -12.67 -22.66 -9.02
CA THR A 274 -11.96 -22.02 -7.89
C THR A 274 -10.50 -22.48 -7.87
N LEU A 275 -9.59 -21.52 -7.90
CA LEU A 275 -8.16 -21.70 -7.71
C LEU A 275 -7.75 -21.18 -6.33
N ILE A 276 -6.64 -21.70 -5.79
CA ILE A 276 -6.24 -21.44 -4.40
C ILE A 276 -4.88 -20.76 -4.39
N CYS A 277 -4.86 -19.55 -3.84
CA CYS A 277 -3.67 -18.85 -3.39
C CYS A 277 -3.44 -19.18 -1.90
N ASP A 278 -2.51 -20.10 -1.66
CA ASP A 278 -2.03 -20.57 -0.35
C ASP A 278 -0.60 -20.07 -0.03
N GLU A 279 0.06 -19.47 -1.02
CA GLU A 279 1.40 -18.89 -0.90
C GLU A 279 1.45 -17.53 -1.61
N ASP A 280 2.22 -16.59 -1.05
CA ASP A 280 2.51 -15.30 -1.68
C ASP A 280 3.14 -15.51 -3.07
N PHE A 281 2.67 -14.79 -4.08
CA PHE A 281 3.25 -14.79 -5.44
C PHE A 281 3.23 -16.13 -6.18
N LYS A 282 2.44 -17.10 -5.71
CA LYS A 282 2.21 -18.36 -6.44
C LYS A 282 1.60 -18.08 -7.81
N THR A 283 2.21 -18.64 -8.86
CA THR A 283 1.65 -18.56 -10.22
C THR A 283 0.58 -19.62 -10.40
N LEU A 284 -0.60 -19.21 -10.86
CA LEU A 284 -1.72 -20.07 -11.19
C LEU A 284 -1.99 -19.99 -12.70
N THR A 285 -1.77 -21.08 -13.41
CA THR A 285 -1.99 -21.18 -14.86
C THR A 285 -3.30 -21.86 -15.18
N PHE A 286 -4.00 -21.37 -16.20
CA PHE A 286 -5.25 -21.91 -16.68
C PHE A 286 -5.33 -21.89 -18.20
N SER A 287 -6.21 -22.72 -18.73
CA SER A 287 -6.50 -22.85 -20.15
C SER A 287 -7.93 -22.40 -20.45
N LEU A 288 -8.09 -21.51 -21.43
CA LEU A 288 -9.37 -21.08 -21.97
C LEU A 288 -9.56 -21.69 -23.36
N SER A 289 -10.62 -22.48 -23.54
CA SER A 289 -11.06 -22.92 -24.86
C SER A 289 -11.80 -21.77 -25.56
N GLN A 290 -11.24 -21.26 -26.66
CA GLN A 290 -11.93 -20.31 -27.53
C GLN A 290 -12.36 -21.00 -28.82
N ILE A 291 -13.61 -20.80 -29.21
CA ILE A 291 -14.15 -21.27 -30.49
C ILE A 291 -14.14 -20.10 -31.46
N PHE A 292 -13.21 -20.11 -32.42
CA PHE A 292 -13.25 -19.15 -33.52
C PHE A 292 -14.11 -19.70 -34.66
N SER A 293 -15.26 -19.05 -34.89
CA SER A 293 -16.11 -19.25 -36.07
C SER A 293 -16.44 -20.72 -36.40
N GLY A 294 -16.59 -21.56 -35.37
CA GLY A 294 -17.02 -22.96 -35.50
C GLY A 294 -16.02 -23.92 -36.18
N LEU A 295 -14.77 -23.51 -36.43
CA LEU A 295 -13.83 -24.29 -37.25
C LEU A 295 -12.46 -24.52 -36.60
N LEU A 296 -12.06 -23.74 -35.59
CA LEU A 296 -10.80 -23.97 -34.86
C LEU A 296 -10.99 -23.70 -33.36
N GLU A 297 -10.70 -24.73 -32.55
CA GLU A 297 -10.63 -24.62 -31.09
C GLU A 297 -9.19 -24.24 -30.73
N THR A 298 -8.99 -23.03 -30.21
CA THR A 298 -7.69 -22.57 -29.75
C THR A 298 -7.68 -22.52 -28.23
N THR A 299 -6.63 -23.06 -27.62
CA THR A 299 -6.44 -23.02 -26.17
C THR A 299 -5.55 -21.82 -25.82
N LEU A 300 -6.13 -20.82 -25.16
CA LEU A 300 -5.37 -19.70 -24.61
C LEU A 300 -4.93 -20.06 -23.19
N TYR A 301 -3.62 -20.04 -22.94
CA TYR A 301 -3.08 -20.20 -21.59
C TYR A 301 -2.84 -18.83 -20.97
N ILE A 302 -3.42 -18.60 -19.80
CA ILE A 302 -3.22 -17.38 -19.03
C ILE A 302 -2.71 -17.81 -17.66
N SER A 303 -1.82 -17.00 -17.09
CA SER A 303 -1.32 -17.22 -15.74
C SER A 303 -1.46 -15.95 -14.94
N ILE A 304 -2.03 -16.06 -13.75
CA ILE A 304 -2.06 -15.01 -12.75
C ILE A 304 -1.02 -15.27 -11.68
N GLU A 305 -0.56 -14.21 -11.04
CA GLU A 305 0.25 -14.28 -9.83
C GLU A 305 -0.63 -13.96 -8.61
N CYS A 306 -0.59 -14.82 -7.60
CA CYS A 306 -1.25 -14.55 -6.33
C CYS A 306 -0.66 -13.29 -5.68
N PRO A 307 -1.48 -12.38 -5.14
CA PRO A 307 -0.96 -11.25 -4.40
C PRO A 307 -0.32 -11.72 -3.09
N ARG A 308 0.34 -10.79 -2.39
CA ARG A 308 0.68 -11.00 -0.99
C ARG A 308 -0.60 -11.25 -0.20
N LEU A 309 -0.71 -12.42 0.44
CA LEU A 309 -1.92 -12.87 1.11
C LEU A 309 -2.29 -11.95 2.28
N ALA A 310 -1.29 -11.44 3.00
CA ALA A 310 -1.49 -10.49 4.09
C ALA A 310 -2.07 -9.14 3.61
N ALA A 311 -1.80 -8.72 2.38
CA ALA A 311 -2.40 -7.52 1.79
C ALA A 311 -3.81 -7.80 1.26
N ALA A 312 -4.02 -8.92 0.56
CA ALA A 312 -5.32 -9.27 -0.01
C ALA A 312 -6.35 -9.70 1.05
N CYS A 313 -5.88 -10.34 2.12
CA CYS A 313 -6.69 -10.91 3.19
C CYS A 313 -6.11 -10.60 4.59
N PRO A 314 -6.03 -9.32 5.02
CA PRO A 314 -5.39 -8.95 6.28
C PRO A 314 -5.99 -9.64 7.52
N SER A 315 -7.30 -9.89 7.50
CA SER A 315 -8.01 -10.56 8.59
C SER A 315 -7.59 -12.02 8.82
N LEU A 316 -6.97 -12.68 7.83
CA LEU A 316 -6.44 -14.05 7.99
C LEU A 316 -5.22 -14.12 8.90
N PHE A 317 -4.52 -12.99 9.05
CA PHE A 317 -3.24 -12.91 9.78
C PHE A 317 -3.37 -12.03 11.02
N CYS A 318 -4.00 -10.88 10.88
CA CYS A 318 -4.18 -9.97 11.99
C CYS A 318 -5.46 -9.14 11.95
N PRO A 319 -6.58 -9.72 12.42
CA PRO A 319 -7.82 -8.96 12.62
C PRO A 319 -7.58 -7.70 13.45
N SER A 320 -7.87 -6.54 12.86
CA SER A 320 -7.76 -5.22 13.48
C SER A 320 -6.42 -4.94 14.18
N ASN A 321 -5.31 -5.50 13.70
CA ASN A 321 -3.98 -5.36 14.31
C ASN A 321 -3.96 -5.68 15.83
N CYS A 322 -4.72 -6.69 16.25
CA CYS A 322 -4.92 -7.09 17.65
C CYS A 322 -5.38 -5.94 18.58
N ALA A 323 -6.00 -4.89 18.03
CA ALA A 323 -6.35 -3.67 18.77
C ALA A 323 -5.17 -3.06 19.57
N GLY A 324 -3.94 -3.25 19.10
CA GLY A 324 -2.72 -2.84 19.80
C GLY A 324 -2.43 -3.59 21.10
N LYS A 325 -3.18 -4.67 21.42
CA LYS A 325 -3.13 -5.38 22.72
C LYS A 325 -2.41 -6.73 22.64
N GLY A 326 -1.80 -7.04 21.51
CA GLY A 326 -1.08 -8.29 21.27
C GLY A 326 -0.18 -8.19 20.04
N ILE A 327 0.52 -9.28 19.73
CA ILE A 327 1.37 -9.43 18.56
C ILE A 327 0.64 -10.32 17.54
N CYS A 328 0.55 -9.87 16.30
CA CYS A 328 -0.01 -10.65 15.20
C CYS A 328 0.84 -11.89 14.90
N ASN A 329 0.21 -12.95 14.38
CA ASN A 329 0.93 -14.08 13.83
C ASN A 329 0.79 -14.10 12.31
N TYR A 330 1.91 -13.88 11.61
CA TYR A 330 1.97 -13.90 10.15
C TYR A 330 2.41 -15.26 9.57
N GLU A 331 2.67 -16.26 10.42
CA GLU A 331 2.98 -17.62 9.98
C GLU A 331 1.68 -18.34 9.57
N LEU A 332 1.67 -18.90 8.36
CA LEU A 332 0.59 -19.75 7.83
C LEU A 332 0.75 -21.19 8.28
#